data_AF-A0A966W1H2-F1
#
_entry.id   AF-A0A966W1H2-F1
#
_cell.length_a   1.000
_cell.length_b   1.000
_cell.length_c   1.000
_cell.angle_alpha   90.00
_cell.angle_beta   90.00
_cell.angle_gamma   90.00
#
_symmetry.space_group_name_H-M   'P 1'
#
loop_
_entity.id
_entity.type
_entity.pdbx_description
1 polymer ?
#
loop_
_entity_poly.entity_id
_entity_poly.type
_entity_poly.pdbx_seq_one_letter_code
_entity_poly.pdbx_strand_id
1 'polypeptide(L)' 'VKNRYRTWDTGIGKDIEKGKVGFKQLEAHALKFGEPKLESGRQEFLENLINEFI' A
#
# COMPACT_ATOMS: atom_id res chain seq x y z
N VAL A 1 -11.19 -2.00 -1.75
CA VAL A 1 -9.91 -2.00 -2.51
C VAL A 1 -9.20 -0.65 -2.52
N LYS A 2 -9.85 0.47 -2.90
CA LYS A 2 -9.22 1.81 -2.96
C LYS A 2 -8.39 2.20 -1.72
N ASN A 3 -8.93 1.97 -0.51
CA ASN A 3 -8.23 2.29 0.74
C ASN A 3 -6.93 1.49 0.95
N ARG A 4 -6.86 0.25 0.45
CA ARG A 4 -5.68 -0.63 0.56
C ARG A 4 -4.51 -0.14 -0.29
N TYR A 5 -4.80 0.50 -1.43
CA TYR A 5 -3.80 0.97 -2.38
C TYR A 5 -3.61 2.50 -2.35
N ARG A 6 -4.19 3.21 -1.37
CA ARG A 6 -4.17 4.68 -1.28
C ARG A 6 -2.78 5.31 -1.25
N THR A 7 -1.76 4.55 -0.84
CA THR A 7 -0.38 5.01 -0.78
C THR A 7 0.25 5.16 -2.15
N TRP A 8 -0.33 4.56 -3.19
CA TRP A 8 0.10 4.72 -4.58
C TRP A 8 -0.39 6.04 -5.17
N ASP A 9 -1.50 6.59 -4.69
CA ASP A 9 -2.04 7.88 -5.16
C ASP A 9 -1.27 9.10 -4.63
N THR A 10 -0.34 8.91 -3.68
CA THR A 10 0.33 9.99 -2.95
C THR A 10 1.83 9.73 -2.73
N GLY A 11 2.59 10.78 -2.43
CA GLY A 11 4.01 10.70 -2.08
C GLY A 11 4.86 9.90 -3.10
N ILE A 12 5.75 9.05 -2.58
CA ILE A 12 6.66 8.25 -3.40
C ILE A 12 5.92 7.23 -4.28
N GLY A 13 4.77 6.70 -3.83
CA GLY A 13 3.97 5.75 -4.60
C GLY A 13 3.53 6.35 -5.94
N LYS A 14 3.10 7.61 -5.93
CA LYS A 14 2.69 8.35 -7.13
C LYS A 14 3.85 8.60 -8.08
N ASP A 15 5.04 8.86 -7.54
CA ASP A 15 6.23 9.07 -8.36
C ASP A 15 6.71 7.76 -8.98
N ILE A 16 6.55 6.63 -8.28
CA ILE A 16 6.83 5.28 -8.81
C ILE A 16 5.89 4.97 -9.99
N GLU A 17 4.58 5.18 -9.85
CA GLU A 17 3.62 4.94 -10.95
C GLU A 17 3.91 5.78 -12.18
N LYS A 18 4.46 6.98 -11.98
CA LYS A 18 4.84 7.89 -13.07
C LYS A 18 6.22 7.61 -13.65
N GLY A 19 6.93 6.59 -13.18
CA GLY A 19 8.27 6.24 -13.63
C GLY A 19 9.34 7.29 -13.29
N LYS A 20 9.09 8.15 -12.30
CA LYS A 20 10.01 9.24 -11.91
C LYS A 20 11.07 8.82 -10.90
N VAL A 21 11.00 7.58 -10.42
CA VAL A 21 11.83 7.05 -9.33
C VAL A 21 12.57 5.83 -9.84
N GLY A 22 13.88 5.78 -9.60
CA GLY A 22 14.74 4.63 -9.85
C GLY A 22 15.28 4.04 -8.54
N PHE A 23 16.10 3.00 -8.66
CA PHE A 23 16.57 2.22 -7.50
C PHE A 23 17.32 3.03 -6.45
N LYS A 24 18.12 4.04 -6.84
CA LYS A 24 18.83 4.90 -5.89
C LYS A 24 17.90 5.69 -4.97
N GLN A 25 16.80 6.21 -5.50
CA GLN A 25 15.82 6.96 -4.69
C GLN A 25 14.98 6.02 -3.82
N LEU A 26 14.67 4.82 -4.31
CA LEU A 26 13.96 3.80 -3.54
C LEU A 26 14.80 3.29 -2.36
N GLU A 27 16.10 3.05 -2.57
CA GLU A 27 17.04 2.65 -1.52
C GLU A 27 17.12 3.73 -0.42
N ALA A 28 17.35 4.98 -0.80
CA ALA A 28 17.39 6.09 0.16
C ALA A 28 16.07 6.26 0.93
N HIS A 29 14.93 6.05 0.24
CA HIS A 29 13.62 6.07 0.89
C HIS A 29 13.48 4.93 1.91
N ALA A 30 13.81 3.70 1.54
CA ALA A 30 13.72 2.54 2.43
C ALA A 30 14.61 2.68 3.68
N LEU A 31 15.85 3.15 3.51
CA LEU A 31 16.78 3.38 4.62
C LEU A 31 16.27 4.46 5.58
N LYS A 32 15.62 5.50 5.06
CA LYS A 32 15.07 6.59 5.88
C LYS A 32 13.76 6.21 6.58
N PHE A 33 12.90 5.43 5.91
CA PHE A 33 11.56 5.10 6.42
C PHE A 33 11.56 3.94 7.42
N GLY A 34 12.58 3.07 7.39
CA GLY A 34 12.66 1.91 8.28
C GLY A 34 11.60 0.85 7.94
N GLU A 35 11.11 0.13 8.95
CA GLU A 35 10.12 -0.93 8.73
C GLU A 35 8.75 -0.38 8.31
N PRO A 36 8.15 -0.92 7.23
CA PRO A 36 6.84 -0.48 6.78
C PRO A 36 5.74 -0.96 7.73
N LYS A 37 4.79 -0.06 8.04
CA LYS A 37 3.56 -0.45 8.72
C LYS A 37 2.63 -1.16 7.76
N LEU A 38 2.40 -2.45 7.98
CA LEU A 38 1.50 -3.27 7.17
C LEU A 38 0.06 -3.19 7.70
N GLU A 39 -0.89 -3.09 6.78
CA GLU A 39 -2.33 -3.14 7.10
C GLU A 39 -2.90 -4.53 6.83
N SER A 40 -3.77 -5.03 7.72
CA SER A 40 -4.44 -6.32 7.54
C SER A 40 -5.25 -6.36 6.24
N GLY A 41 -5.24 -7.52 5.58
CA GLY A 41 -6.06 -7.79 4.39
C GLY A 41 -7.54 -7.94 4.67
N ARG A 42 -7.93 -8.11 5.94
CA ARG A 42 -9.32 -8.26 6.38
C ARG A 42 -10.08 -9.38 5.65
N GLN A 43 -9.39 -10.46 5.24
CA GLN A 43 -10.01 -11.56 4.49
C GLN A 43 -11.15 -12.21 5.27
N GLU A 44 -10.88 -12.72 6.47
CA GLU A 44 -11.90 -13.34 7.33
C GLU A 44 -13.07 -12.40 7.64
N PHE A 45 -12.78 -11.11 7.89
CA PHE A 45 -13.80 -10.09 8.09
C PHE A 45 -14.69 -9.91 6.85
N LEU A 46 -14.10 -9.86 5.66
CA LEU A 46 -14.84 -9.71 4.40
C LEU A 46 -15.64 -10.98 4.06
N GLU A 47 -15.11 -12.16 4.35
CA GLU A 47 -15.83 -13.44 4.22
C GLU A 47 -17.05 -13.49 5.14
N ASN A 48 -16.88 -13.10 6.41
CA ASN A 48 -18.00 -13.02 7.36
C ASN A 48 -19.04 -11.97 6.95
N LEU A 49 -18.59 -10.79 6.50
CA LEU A 49 -19.49 -9.74 6.02
C LEU A 49 -20.34 -10.24 4.87
N ILE A 50 -19.78 -10.96 3.90
CA ILE A 50 -20.53 -11.52 2.78
C ILE A 50 -21.58 -12.54 3.28
N ASN A 51 -21.20 -13.40 4.22
CA ASN A 51 -22.11 -14.39 4.80
C ASN A 51 -23.29 -13.75 5.55
N GLU A 52 -23.16 -12.53 6.08
CA GLU A 52 -24.27 -11.79 6.73
C GLU A 52 -25.34 -11.28 5.75
N PHE A 53 -25.00 -11.16 4.46
CA PHE A 53 -25.95 -10.72 3.41
C PHE A 53 -26.57 -11.88 2.61
N ILE A 54 -26.33 -13.13 3.02
CA ILE A 54 -26.88 -14.36 2.43
C ILE A 54 -27.95 -14.91 3.37
#